data_AF-A0A432QKS6-F1
#
_entry.id   AF-A0A432QKS6-F1
#
_cell.length_a   1.000
_cell.length_b   1.000
_cell.length_c   1.000
_cell.angle_alpha   90.00
_cell.angle_beta   90.00
_cell.angle_gamma   90.00
#
_symmetry.space_group_name_H-M   'P 1'
#
loop_
_entity.id
_entity.type
_entity.pdbx_description
1 polymer ?
#
loop_
_entity_poly.entity_id
_entity_poly.type
_entity_poly.pdbx_seq_one_letter_code
_entity_poly.pdbx_strand_id
1 'polypeptide(L)'
;MSEKDTKQKLQTLGEFLKESRKAANLSLAEAQNSTKITLTILKAIEKDDFSSMPAEAFCRGFYVMYAKFLNLDHQNVLSRYLEARNLPPVASSLQATPPVRKSGQFSNYAEPSSISPLMSSIFALAILLIVLIGGCWYFNWNPISYLNSKLDAAGGQEQQETTVGLSSEPVIKSEDSISLSAETVPAPYHLDILFHTNGILTVTLDNG
;
A
#
# COMPACT_ATOMS: atom_id res chain seq x y z
N MET A 1 20.18 -1.54 -47.64
CA MET A 1 19.53 -2.44 -46.67
C MET A 1 20.63 -3.08 -45.83
N SER A 2 20.66 -2.86 -44.51
CA SER A 2 21.74 -3.37 -43.65
C SER A 2 21.54 -4.86 -43.36
N GLU A 3 22.63 -5.63 -43.24
CA GLU A 3 22.61 -7.07 -42.96
C GLU A 3 21.85 -7.41 -41.65
N LYS A 4 21.87 -6.48 -40.69
CA LYS A 4 21.13 -6.59 -39.42
C LYS A 4 19.61 -6.54 -39.61
N ASP A 5 19.11 -5.73 -40.55
CA ASP A 5 17.67 -5.57 -40.77
C ASP A 5 17.07 -6.82 -41.42
N THR A 6 17.82 -7.47 -42.30
CA THR A 6 17.40 -8.73 -42.95
C THR A 6 17.35 -9.87 -41.93
N LYS A 7 18.33 -9.97 -41.03
CA LYS A 7 18.36 -11.00 -39.98
C LYS A 7 17.19 -10.85 -39.01
N GLN A 8 16.84 -9.62 -38.61
CA GLN A 8 15.70 -9.35 -37.74
C GLN A 8 14.36 -9.79 -38.35
N LYS A 9 14.20 -9.67 -39.67
CA LYS A 9 12.95 -10.03 -40.36
C LYS A 9 12.71 -11.54 -40.48
N LEU A 10 13.76 -12.36 -40.52
CA LEU A 10 13.65 -13.83 -40.65
C LEU A 10 13.69 -14.57 -39.31
N GLN A 11 13.99 -13.88 -38.22
CA GLN A 11 14.18 -14.49 -36.91
C GLN A 11 12.84 -14.84 -36.23
N THR A 12 12.76 -16.04 -35.66
CA THR A 12 11.57 -16.44 -34.87
C THR A 12 11.47 -15.65 -33.56
N LEU A 13 10.31 -15.70 -32.91
CA LEU A 13 10.12 -14.99 -31.64
C LEU A 13 11.01 -15.55 -30.53
N GLY A 14 11.09 -16.89 -30.41
CA GLY A 14 11.92 -17.56 -29.42
C GLY A 14 13.40 -17.28 -29.62
N GLU A 15 13.88 -17.30 -30.88
CA GLU A 15 15.26 -16.93 -31.20
C GLU A 15 15.56 -15.47 -30.84
N PHE A 16 14.65 -14.56 -31.14
CA PHE A 16 14.78 -13.15 -30.78
C PHE A 16 14.92 -12.97 -29.26
N LEU A 17 14.02 -13.58 -28.47
CA LEU A 17 14.06 -13.50 -27.00
C LEU A 17 15.35 -14.10 -26.42
N LYS A 18 15.82 -15.21 -27.01
CA LYS A 18 17.08 -15.85 -26.63
C LYS A 18 18.29 -14.97 -26.92
N GLU A 19 18.33 -14.33 -28.09
CA GLU A 19 19.39 -13.39 -28.46
C GLU A 19 19.37 -12.16 -27.54
N SER A 20 18.19 -11.59 -27.27
CA SER A 20 18.04 -10.47 -26.33
C SER A 20 18.55 -10.83 -24.92
N ARG A 21 18.20 -12.01 -24.40
CA ARG A 21 18.71 -12.48 -23.10
C ARG A 21 20.24 -12.59 -23.10
N LYS A 22 20.80 -13.22 -24.13
CA LYS A 22 22.25 -13.37 -24.26
C LYS A 22 22.97 -12.03 -24.40
N ALA A 23 22.40 -11.08 -25.15
CA ALA A 23 22.95 -9.73 -25.31
C ALA A 23 22.95 -8.96 -23.99
N ALA A 24 21.96 -9.22 -23.12
CA ALA A 24 21.92 -8.69 -21.76
C ALA A 24 22.83 -9.44 -20.76
N ASN A 25 23.60 -10.46 -21.21
CA ASN A 25 24.43 -11.33 -20.37
C ASN A 25 23.66 -12.04 -19.24
N LEU A 26 22.36 -12.30 -19.43
CA LEU A 26 21.50 -12.95 -18.45
C LEU A 26 21.46 -14.46 -18.68
N SER A 27 21.52 -15.23 -17.61
CA SER A 27 21.33 -16.67 -17.61
C SER A 27 19.84 -17.06 -17.53
N LEU A 28 19.50 -18.27 -17.98
CA LEU A 28 18.16 -18.81 -17.78
C LEU A 28 17.81 -19.00 -16.28
N ALA A 29 18.82 -19.22 -15.43
CA ALA A 29 18.63 -19.36 -13.98
C ALA A 29 18.22 -18.02 -13.35
N GLU A 30 18.85 -16.91 -13.74
CA GLU A 30 18.45 -15.56 -13.31
C GLU A 30 17.05 -15.21 -13.80
N ALA A 31 16.74 -15.54 -15.06
CA ALA A 31 15.40 -15.38 -15.61
C ALA A 31 14.36 -16.16 -14.78
N GLN A 32 14.63 -17.42 -14.44
CA GLN A 32 13.75 -18.21 -13.56
C GLN A 32 13.61 -17.56 -12.19
N ASN A 33 14.71 -17.13 -11.57
CA ASN A 33 14.68 -16.56 -10.23
C ASN A 33 13.89 -15.24 -10.16
N SER A 34 14.01 -14.40 -11.20
CA SER A 34 13.32 -13.11 -11.27
C SER A 34 11.87 -13.24 -11.71
N THR A 35 11.57 -14.05 -12.72
CA THR A 35 10.22 -14.16 -13.29
C THR A 35 9.38 -15.23 -12.60
N LYS A 36 9.98 -16.16 -11.86
CA LYS A 36 9.35 -17.37 -11.32
C LYS A 36 8.79 -18.32 -12.40
N ILE A 37 9.16 -18.12 -13.66
CA ILE A 37 8.87 -19.05 -14.75
C ILE A 37 9.90 -20.18 -14.69
N THR A 38 9.45 -21.44 -14.71
CA THR A 38 10.37 -22.58 -14.63
C THR A 38 11.32 -22.63 -15.83
N LEU A 39 12.53 -23.16 -15.61
CA LEU A 39 13.54 -23.35 -16.66
C LEU A 39 13.00 -24.11 -17.87
N THR A 40 12.11 -25.09 -17.65
CA THR A 40 11.47 -25.85 -18.73
C THR A 40 10.66 -24.94 -19.64
N ILE A 41 9.85 -24.04 -19.07
CA ILE A 41 9.03 -23.11 -19.85
C ILE A 41 9.88 -22.03 -20.51
N LEU A 42 10.89 -21.48 -19.82
CA LEU A 42 11.80 -20.51 -20.46
C LEU A 42 12.54 -21.11 -21.66
N LYS A 43 12.99 -22.38 -21.55
CA LYS A 43 13.57 -23.10 -22.68
C LYS A 43 12.57 -23.36 -23.80
N ALA A 44 11.32 -23.65 -23.46
CA ALA A 44 10.25 -23.85 -24.44
C ALA A 44 9.96 -22.54 -25.21
N ILE A 45 9.90 -21.40 -24.51
CA ILE A 45 9.76 -20.06 -25.11
C ILE A 45 10.91 -19.77 -26.07
N GLU A 46 12.16 -19.97 -25.66
CA GLU A 46 13.34 -19.72 -26.50
C GLU A 46 13.48 -20.67 -27.71
N LYS A 47 12.72 -21.77 -27.71
CA LYS A 47 12.70 -22.76 -28.80
C LYS A 47 11.43 -22.69 -29.65
N ASP A 48 10.51 -21.77 -29.33
CA ASP A 48 9.15 -21.76 -29.90
C ASP A 48 8.43 -23.12 -29.78
N ASP A 49 8.74 -23.88 -28.73
CA ASP A 49 8.13 -25.18 -28.46
C ASP A 49 6.83 -25.00 -27.68
N PHE A 50 5.75 -24.81 -28.42
CA PHE A 50 4.41 -24.65 -27.84
C PHE A 50 3.83 -25.94 -27.25
N SER A 51 4.36 -27.12 -27.62
CA SER A 51 3.85 -28.40 -27.15
C SER A 51 4.23 -28.66 -25.69
N SER A 52 5.39 -28.13 -25.28
CA SER A 52 5.87 -28.20 -23.90
C SER A 52 5.29 -27.10 -22.99
N MET A 53 4.41 -26.23 -23.51
CA MET A 53 3.80 -25.16 -22.73
C MET A 53 2.55 -25.64 -21.98
N PRO A 54 2.20 -24.99 -20.85
CA PRO A 54 0.94 -25.25 -20.15
C PRO A 54 -0.27 -24.77 -20.97
N ALA A 55 -1.46 -24.79 -20.37
CA ALA A 55 -2.67 -24.29 -21.01
C ALA A 55 -2.46 -22.85 -21.57
N GLU A 56 -2.95 -22.62 -22.78
CA GLU A 56 -2.72 -21.40 -23.57
C GLU A 56 -3.09 -20.09 -22.85
N ALA A 57 -4.07 -20.16 -21.95
CA ALA A 57 -4.45 -19.05 -21.08
C ALA A 57 -3.27 -18.49 -20.26
N PHE A 58 -2.31 -19.34 -19.87
CA PHE A 58 -1.12 -18.94 -19.11
C PHE A 58 0.04 -18.46 -19.99
N CYS A 59 0.12 -18.96 -21.23
CA CYS A 59 1.24 -18.68 -22.13
C CYS A 59 1.44 -17.18 -22.37
N ARG A 60 0.34 -16.44 -22.58
CA ARG A 60 0.37 -14.97 -22.75
C ARG A 60 1.11 -14.28 -21.59
N GLY A 61 0.85 -14.71 -20.36
CA GLY A 61 1.49 -14.19 -19.16
C GLY A 61 3.00 -14.44 -19.17
N PHE A 62 3.44 -15.63 -19.57
CA PHE A 62 4.86 -15.96 -19.62
C PHE A 62 5.64 -15.10 -20.62
N TYR A 63 5.09 -14.87 -21.82
CA TYR A 63 5.71 -13.99 -22.81
C TYR A 63 5.81 -12.54 -22.32
N VAL A 64 4.75 -12.02 -21.69
CA VAL A 64 4.76 -10.66 -21.10
C VAL A 64 5.78 -10.55 -19.97
N MET A 65 5.81 -11.52 -19.05
CA MET A 65 6.75 -11.52 -17.93
C MET A 65 8.20 -11.62 -18.39
N TYR A 66 8.47 -12.46 -19.40
CA TYR A 66 9.82 -12.62 -19.92
C TYR A 66 10.27 -11.38 -20.72
N ALA A 67 9.39 -10.78 -21.52
CA ALA A 67 9.68 -9.52 -22.21
C ALA A 67 10.00 -8.38 -21.22
N LYS A 68 9.21 -8.25 -20.15
CA LYS A 68 9.48 -7.26 -19.09
C LYS A 68 10.81 -7.50 -18.39
N PHE A 69 11.13 -8.75 -18.07
CA PHE A 69 12.43 -9.11 -17.49
C PHE A 69 13.61 -8.73 -18.40
N LEU A 70 13.43 -8.88 -19.72
CA LEU A 70 14.44 -8.50 -20.72
C LEU A 70 14.44 -7.01 -21.09
N ASN A 71 13.61 -6.18 -20.43
CA ASN A 71 13.40 -4.76 -20.76
C ASN A 71 13.01 -4.53 -22.23
N LEU A 72 12.19 -5.43 -22.79
CA LEU A 72 11.65 -5.33 -24.14
C LEU A 72 10.22 -4.79 -24.12
N ASP A 73 9.76 -4.28 -25.26
CA ASP A 73 8.35 -3.95 -25.45
C ASP A 73 7.50 -5.22 -25.43
N HIS A 74 6.83 -5.45 -24.30
CA HIS A 74 5.97 -6.60 -24.07
C HIS A 74 4.74 -6.62 -24.97
N GLN A 75 4.27 -5.47 -25.47
CA GLN A 75 3.13 -5.43 -26.41
C GLN A 75 3.55 -5.96 -27.78
N ASN A 76 4.73 -5.58 -28.27
CA ASN A 76 5.30 -6.13 -29.48
C ASN A 76 5.54 -7.65 -29.37
N VAL A 77 6.16 -8.10 -28.28
CA VAL A 77 6.41 -9.53 -28.04
C VAL A 77 5.11 -10.33 -27.99
N LEU A 78 4.09 -9.83 -27.29
CA LEU A 78 2.79 -10.48 -27.22
C LEU A 78 2.11 -10.53 -28.59
N SER A 79 2.18 -9.45 -29.37
CA SER A 79 1.58 -9.40 -30.71
C SER A 79 2.21 -10.44 -31.63
N ARG A 80 3.56 -10.55 -31.63
CA ARG A 80 4.29 -11.59 -32.37
C ARG A 80 3.91 -13.00 -31.93
N TYR A 81 3.69 -13.22 -30.62
CA TYR A 81 3.25 -14.51 -30.10
C TYR A 81 1.85 -14.87 -30.61
N LEU A 82 0.90 -13.93 -30.57
CA LEU A 82 -0.47 -14.16 -31.04
C LEU A 82 -0.49 -14.45 -32.54
N GLU A 83 0.31 -13.72 -33.33
CA GLU A 83 0.48 -13.96 -34.77
C GLU A 83 1.07 -15.35 -35.02
N ALA A 84 2.16 -15.73 -34.34
CA ALA A 84 2.78 -17.04 -34.47
C ALA A 84 1.84 -18.21 -34.11
N ARG A 85 0.87 -17.96 -33.23
CA ARG A 85 -0.13 -18.95 -32.79
C ARG A 85 -1.47 -18.86 -33.52
N ASN A 86 -1.63 -17.92 -34.46
CA ASN A 86 -2.91 -17.63 -35.13
C ASN A 86 -4.06 -17.37 -34.13
N LEU A 87 -3.75 -16.67 -33.03
CA LEU A 87 -4.72 -16.37 -31.98
C LEU A 87 -5.35 -15.00 -32.21
N PRO A 88 -6.64 -14.82 -31.87
CA PRO A 88 -7.28 -13.52 -31.96
C PRO A 88 -6.58 -12.52 -31.03
N PRO A 89 -6.48 -11.24 -31.44
CA PRO A 89 -5.97 -10.17 -30.59
C PRO A 89 -6.73 -10.13 -29.25
N VAL A 90 -6.03 -9.79 -28.16
CA VAL A 90 -6.61 -9.77 -26.81
C VAL A 90 -7.86 -8.88 -26.71
N ALA A 91 -7.97 -7.86 -27.56
CA ALA A 91 -9.13 -6.98 -27.67
C ALA A 91 -10.46 -7.75 -27.92
N SER A 92 -10.41 -8.91 -28.59
CA SER A 92 -11.60 -9.73 -28.88
C SER A 92 -12.05 -10.60 -27.69
N SER A 93 -11.25 -10.71 -26.61
CA SER A 93 -11.55 -11.57 -25.46
C SER A 93 -12.16 -10.84 -24.25
N LEU A 94 -12.41 -9.54 -24.35
CA LEU A 94 -13.04 -8.73 -23.29
C LEU A 94 -14.53 -9.04 -23.05
N GLN A 95 -15.14 -9.99 -23.79
CA GLN A 95 -16.55 -10.35 -23.65
C GLN A 95 -16.83 -11.57 -22.75
N ALA A 96 -15.81 -12.26 -22.24
CA ALA A 96 -16.01 -13.26 -21.19
C ALA A 96 -15.57 -12.65 -19.85
N THR A 97 -16.52 -12.19 -19.05
CA THR A 97 -16.27 -11.62 -17.72
C THR A 97 -15.93 -12.73 -16.72
N PRO A 98 -14.68 -12.84 -16.22
CA PRO A 98 -14.43 -13.51 -14.95
C PRO A 98 -15.01 -12.63 -13.80
N PRO A 99 -15.40 -13.22 -12.66
CA PRO A 99 -15.88 -12.44 -11.53
C PRO A 99 -14.81 -11.43 -11.12
N VAL A 100 -15.18 -10.15 -11.14
CA VAL A 100 -14.35 -9.02 -10.72
C VAL A 100 -13.97 -9.23 -9.25
N ARG A 101 -12.80 -9.85 -9.01
CA ARG A 101 -12.06 -9.56 -7.79
C ARG A 101 -11.59 -8.13 -7.97
N LYS A 102 -12.05 -7.22 -7.11
CA LYS A 102 -11.52 -5.86 -7.00
C LYS A 102 -10.03 -5.97 -6.64
N SER A 103 -9.19 -6.18 -7.62
CA SER A 103 -7.75 -6.06 -7.49
C SER A 103 -7.47 -4.58 -7.29
N GLY A 104 -7.13 -4.23 -6.05
CA GLY A 104 -6.54 -2.93 -5.76
C GLY A 104 -5.41 -2.68 -6.75
N GLN A 105 -5.56 -1.58 -7.47
CA GLN A 105 -4.54 -0.80 -8.17
C GLN A 105 -3.10 -1.37 -8.08
N PHE A 106 -2.75 -2.29 -8.96
CA PHE A 106 -1.34 -2.51 -9.31
C PHE A 106 -0.98 -1.55 -10.44
N SER A 107 -0.89 -0.28 -10.08
CA SER A 107 -0.47 0.81 -10.95
C SER A 107 0.78 1.44 -10.33
N ASN A 108 1.91 1.25 -11.01
CA ASN A 108 3.17 2.02 -10.86
C ASN A 108 4.05 1.74 -9.63
N TYR A 109 4.76 0.61 -9.64
CA TYR A 109 5.98 0.39 -8.84
C TYR A 109 7.28 0.39 -9.67
N ALA A 110 7.23 0.84 -10.93
CA ALA A 110 8.38 0.92 -11.83
C ALA A 110 8.59 2.32 -12.44
N GLU A 111 8.13 3.35 -11.74
CA GLU A 111 8.63 4.72 -11.88
C GLU A 111 9.28 5.05 -10.54
N PRO A 112 10.53 5.54 -10.47
CA PRO A 112 11.00 6.18 -9.25
C PRO A 112 10.02 7.30 -8.97
N SER A 113 9.24 7.16 -7.90
CA SER A 113 8.24 8.14 -7.50
C SER A 113 8.90 9.50 -7.47
N SER A 114 8.58 10.34 -8.44
CA SER A 114 8.91 11.75 -8.44
C SER A 114 8.10 12.35 -7.29
N ILE A 115 8.66 12.27 -6.09
CA ILE A 115 8.17 12.98 -4.91
C ILE A 115 7.98 14.40 -5.40
N SER A 116 6.72 14.84 -5.46
CA SER A 116 6.43 16.17 -5.98
C SER A 116 7.28 17.17 -5.19
N PRO A 117 7.88 18.19 -5.83
CA PRO A 117 8.78 19.13 -5.14
C PRO A 117 8.11 19.79 -3.93
N LEU A 118 6.77 19.83 -3.91
CA LEU A 118 5.94 20.25 -2.80
C LEU A 118 6.13 19.37 -1.54
N MET A 119 6.12 18.04 -1.67
CA MET A 119 6.23 17.12 -0.54
C MET A 119 7.64 17.11 0.06
N SER A 120 8.68 17.20 -0.79
CA SER A 120 10.06 17.34 -0.32
C SER A 120 10.29 18.68 0.41
N SER A 121 9.65 19.76 -0.06
CA SER A 121 9.73 21.07 0.59
C SER A 121 9.06 21.07 1.97
N ILE A 122 7.87 20.45 2.08
CA ILE A 122 7.15 20.33 3.37
C ILE A 122 7.96 19.49 4.36
N PHE A 123 8.56 18.39 3.91
CA PHE A 123 9.37 17.55 4.79
C PHE A 123 10.64 18.25 5.27
N ALA A 124 11.33 18.97 4.37
CA ALA A 124 12.48 19.79 4.73
C ALA A 124 12.11 20.92 5.71
N LEU A 125 10.96 21.58 5.50
CA LEU A 125 10.47 22.62 6.40
C LEU A 125 10.09 22.06 7.78
N ALA A 126 9.48 20.88 7.82
CA ALA A 126 9.14 20.22 9.08
C ALA A 126 10.39 19.86 9.89
N ILE A 127 11.43 19.33 9.24
CA ILE A 127 12.71 19.04 9.90
C ILE A 127 13.38 20.33 10.40
N LEU A 128 13.39 21.39 9.59
CA LEU A 128 13.92 22.70 9.99
C LEU A 128 13.20 23.23 11.24
N LEU A 129 11.87 23.14 11.28
CA LEU A 129 11.07 23.55 12.44
C LEU A 129 11.40 22.74 13.69
N ILE A 130 11.54 21.42 13.57
CA ILE A 130 11.88 20.55 14.69
C ILE A 130 13.27 20.90 15.25
N VAL A 131 14.25 21.14 14.38
CA VAL A 131 15.61 21.56 14.79
C VAL A 131 15.59 22.94 15.45
N LEU A 132 14.80 23.89 14.93
CA LEU A 132 14.64 25.21 15.56
C LEU A 132 13.98 25.12 16.94
N ILE A 133 12.91 24.32 17.07
CA ILE A 133 12.22 24.12 18.36
C ILE A 133 13.17 23.44 19.34
N GLY A 134 13.82 22.35 18.96
CA GLY A 134 14.81 21.67 19.79
C GLY A 134 16.00 22.56 20.16
N GLY A 135 16.47 23.38 19.23
CA GLY A 135 17.52 24.38 19.45
C GLY A 135 17.08 25.44 20.45
N CYS A 136 15.88 26.00 20.32
CA CYS A 136 15.31 26.97 21.27
C CYS A 136 15.15 26.36 22.68
N TRP A 137 14.71 25.11 22.77
CA TRP A 137 14.64 24.39 24.04
C TRP A 137 16.03 24.18 24.65
N TYR A 138 17.01 23.74 23.86
CA TYR A 138 18.36 23.49 24.33
C TYR A 138 19.10 24.78 24.76
N PHE A 139 18.91 25.88 24.04
CA PHE A 139 19.49 27.18 24.38
C PHE A 139 18.73 27.93 25.50
N ASN A 140 17.65 27.35 26.04
CA ASN A 140 16.73 27.97 27.01
C ASN A 140 16.27 29.38 26.56
N TRP A 141 16.20 29.60 25.25
CA TRP A 141 15.87 30.88 24.63
C TRP A 141 14.41 30.86 24.23
N ASN A 142 13.56 31.58 24.96
CA ASN A 142 12.14 31.70 24.66
C ASN A 142 11.85 33.04 23.97
N PRO A 143 11.75 33.09 22.63
CA PRO A 143 11.53 34.33 21.89
C PRO A 143 10.10 34.88 22.02
N ILE A 144 9.15 34.10 22.57
CA ILE A 144 7.76 34.53 22.77
C ILE A 144 7.68 35.68 23.78
N SER A 145 8.63 35.78 24.72
CA SER A 145 8.68 36.89 25.68
C SER A 145 8.80 38.26 24.99
N TYR A 146 9.55 38.34 23.89
CA TYR A 146 9.73 39.58 23.11
C TYR A 146 8.48 39.97 22.30
N LEU A 147 7.69 38.98 21.87
CA LEU A 147 6.42 39.24 21.19
C LEU A 147 5.35 39.66 22.19
N ASN A 148 5.29 39.01 23.36
CA ASN A 148 4.32 39.34 24.39
C ASN A 148 4.52 40.77 24.90
N SER A 149 5.76 41.19 25.14
CA SER A 149 6.06 42.58 25.54
C SER A 149 5.65 43.63 24.50
N LYS A 150 5.59 43.26 23.20
CA LYS A 150 5.14 44.18 22.14
C LYS A 150 3.63 44.17 21.95
N LEU A 151 2.96 43.06 22.22
CA LEU A 151 1.50 42.96 22.23
C LEU A 151 0.92 43.75 23.40
N ASP A 152 1.55 43.69 24.57
CA ASP A 152 1.18 44.50 25.74
C ASP A 152 1.47 45.99 25.53
N ALA A 153 2.60 46.32 24.89
CA ALA A 153 2.96 47.72 24.57
C ALA A 153 2.11 48.31 23.43
N ALA A 154 1.56 47.49 22.54
CA ALA A 154 0.65 47.91 21.48
C ALA A 154 -0.83 47.93 21.93
N GLY A 155 -1.17 47.27 23.04
CA GLY A 155 -2.54 47.09 23.54
C GLY A 155 -3.00 48.10 24.60
N GLY A 156 -2.25 49.16 24.89
CA GLY A 156 -2.60 50.14 25.91
C GLY A 156 -2.92 51.52 25.36
N GLN A 157 -4.21 51.82 25.14
CA GLN A 157 -5.03 53.01 25.52
C GLN A 157 -6.45 52.73 24.95
N GLU A 158 -7.50 52.53 25.75
CA GLU A 158 -8.34 53.59 26.34
C GLU A 158 -9.03 53.13 27.65
N GLN A 159 -9.33 54.12 28.52
CA GLN A 159 -9.87 54.00 29.88
C GLN A 159 -11.41 54.14 29.95
N GLN A 160 -12.01 53.37 30.87
CA GLN A 160 -13.10 53.69 31.83
C GLN A 160 -14.15 54.80 31.57
N GLU A 161 -15.43 54.40 31.51
CA GLU A 161 -16.64 54.98 32.17
C GLU A 161 -17.85 54.12 31.71
N THR A 162 -18.84 53.64 32.46
CA THR A 162 -19.64 54.25 33.52
C THR A 162 -20.37 53.14 34.30
N THR A 163 -20.48 53.36 35.60
CA THR A 163 -21.32 52.70 36.60
C THR A 163 -22.82 52.83 36.31
N VAL A 164 -23.62 51.75 36.39
CA VAL A 164 -24.94 51.74 37.07
C VAL A 164 -25.25 50.29 37.43
N GLY A 165 -25.40 50.03 38.72
CA GLY A 165 -25.82 48.72 39.24
C GLY A 165 -27.33 48.51 39.17
N LEU A 166 -27.72 47.25 39.23
CA LEU A 166 -28.94 46.80 39.89
C LEU A 166 -28.77 45.31 40.21
N SER A 167 -28.62 44.99 41.50
CA SER A 167 -29.54 44.14 42.27
C SER A 167 -29.77 42.76 41.62
N SER A 168 -29.42 41.63 42.20
CA SER A 168 -29.51 41.25 43.60
C SER A 168 -28.91 39.85 43.73
N GLU A 169 -28.12 39.61 44.77
CA GLU A 169 -28.05 38.28 45.37
C GLU A 169 -29.25 38.18 46.35
N PRO A 170 -29.79 36.98 46.62
CA PRO A 170 -29.34 36.32 47.84
C PRO A 170 -29.37 34.77 47.84
N VAL A 171 -28.30 34.16 48.38
CA VAL A 171 -28.29 33.32 49.60
C VAL A 171 -29.05 31.95 49.64
N ILE A 172 -28.26 30.87 49.60
CA ILE A 172 -28.08 29.74 50.58
C ILE A 172 -29.03 28.50 50.69
N LYS A 173 -28.35 27.33 50.69
CA LYS A 173 -28.51 25.97 51.32
C LYS A 173 -29.75 25.10 51.13
N SER A 174 -29.50 23.82 50.79
CA SER A 174 -29.68 22.59 51.60
C SER A 174 -29.31 21.37 50.71
N GLU A 175 -28.27 20.60 51.02
CA GLU A 175 -28.34 19.31 51.74
C GLU A 175 -29.52 18.43 51.30
N ASP A 176 -29.25 17.34 50.55
CA ASP A 176 -29.83 16.03 50.89
C ASP A 176 -29.22 14.84 50.11
N SER A 177 -28.70 13.90 50.91
CA SER A 177 -28.66 12.44 50.79
C SER A 177 -28.59 11.72 49.42
N ILE A 178 -27.47 11.02 49.22
CA ILE A 178 -27.35 9.87 48.30
C ILE A 178 -27.84 8.62 49.05
N SER A 179 -29.00 8.07 48.65
CA SER A 179 -29.42 6.72 49.02
C SER A 179 -29.21 5.79 47.81
N LEU A 180 -28.06 5.10 47.76
CA LEU A 180 -27.83 4.02 46.82
C LEU A 180 -28.24 2.70 47.51
N SER A 181 -29.41 2.21 47.16
CA SER A 181 -29.95 0.93 47.64
C SER A 181 -28.98 -0.21 47.31
N ALA A 182 -28.57 -0.93 48.35
CA ALA A 182 -27.82 -2.17 48.26
C ALA A 182 -28.75 -3.28 47.73
N GLU A 183 -28.63 -3.62 46.46
CA GLU A 183 -29.18 -4.85 45.92
C GLU A 183 -28.18 -6.00 46.19
N THR A 184 -28.67 -7.00 46.93
CA THR A 184 -27.91 -8.17 47.36
C THR A 184 -27.64 -9.06 46.14
N VAL A 185 -26.37 -9.22 45.78
CA VAL A 185 -25.89 -10.13 44.74
C VAL A 185 -25.82 -11.56 45.33
N PRO A 186 -26.50 -12.57 44.77
CA PRO A 186 -26.29 -13.95 45.18
C PRO A 186 -24.99 -14.54 44.58
N ALA A 187 -24.39 -15.46 45.35
CA ALA A 187 -23.13 -16.21 45.24
C ALA A 187 -22.53 -16.54 43.84
N PRO A 188 -21.21 -16.79 43.75
CA PRO A 188 -20.53 -17.00 42.48
C PRO A 188 -20.87 -18.35 41.84
N TYR A 189 -21.29 -18.33 40.57
CA TYR A 189 -21.46 -19.52 39.74
C TYR A 189 -20.12 -20.21 39.51
N HIS A 190 -20.06 -21.53 39.73
CA HIS A 190 -18.86 -22.33 39.41
C HIS A 190 -18.99 -22.87 37.99
N LEU A 191 -17.94 -22.68 37.18
CA LEU A 191 -17.94 -23.06 35.76
C LEU A 191 -17.15 -24.36 35.59
N ASP A 192 -17.84 -25.48 35.38
CA ASP A 192 -17.19 -26.76 35.13
C ASP A 192 -17.11 -27.04 33.63
N ILE A 193 -15.87 -27.24 33.16
CA ILE A 193 -15.55 -27.52 31.75
C ILE A 193 -15.00 -28.94 31.65
N LEU A 194 -15.76 -29.83 31.01
CA LEU A 194 -15.41 -31.25 30.90
C LEU A 194 -15.08 -31.61 29.45
N PHE A 195 -13.82 -31.96 29.22
CA PHE A 195 -13.32 -32.36 27.90
C PHE A 195 -13.56 -33.85 27.68
N HIS A 196 -14.40 -34.18 26.71
CA HIS A 196 -14.62 -35.57 26.31
C HIS A 196 -13.57 -35.99 25.28
N THR A 197 -13.08 -37.23 25.36
CA THR A 197 -12.08 -37.80 24.43
C THR A 197 -12.52 -37.84 22.97
N ASN A 198 -13.82 -37.64 22.71
CA ASN A 198 -14.41 -37.53 21.37
C ASN A 198 -14.40 -36.10 20.81
N GLY A 199 -13.69 -35.16 21.45
CA GLY A 199 -13.53 -33.78 20.96
C GLY A 199 -14.73 -32.86 21.19
N ILE A 200 -15.73 -33.29 21.96
CA ILE A 200 -16.90 -32.49 22.34
C ILE A 200 -16.61 -31.77 23.66
N LEU A 201 -16.84 -30.45 23.67
CA LEU A 201 -16.78 -29.62 24.86
C LEU A 201 -18.19 -29.41 25.42
N THR A 202 -18.43 -29.82 26.65
CA THR A 202 -19.67 -29.52 27.37
C THR A 202 -19.37 -28.54 28.48
N VAL A 203 -20.09 -27.41 28.47
CA VAL A 203 -20.03 -26.38 29.50
C VAL A 203 -21.36 -26.41 30.24
N THR A 204 -21.31 -26.72 31.54
CA THR A 204 -22.50 -26.76 32.40
C THR A 204 -22.39 -25.67 33.45
N LEU A 205 -23.47 -24.89 33.60
CA LEU A 205 -23.63 -23.92 34.67
C LEU A 205 -24.46 -24.60 35.76
N ASP A 206 -23.84 -24.89 36.90
CA ASP A 206 -24.53 -25.48 38.04
C ASP A 206 -24.80 -24.42 39.10
N ASN A 207 -25.99 -24.50 39.69
CA ASN A 207 -26.40 -23.73 40.87
C ASN A 207 -26.76 -24.81 41.88
N GLY A 208 -25.77 -25.21 42.68
CA GLY A 208 -25.75 -26.47 43.45
C GLY A 208 -26.99 -26.80 44.27
#